data_AF-A0A6P3VPU0-F1
#
_entry.id   AF-A0A6P3VPU0-F1
#
_cell.length_a   1.000
_cell.length_b   1.000
_cell.length_c   1.000
_cell.angle_alpha   90.00
_cell.angle_beta   90.00
_cell.angle_gamma   90.00
#
_symmetry.space_group_name_H-M   'P 1'
#
loop_
_entity.id
_entity.type
_entity.pdbx_description
1 polymer ?
#
loop_
_entity_poly.entity_id
_entity_poly.type
_entity_poly.pdbx_seq_one_letter_code
_entity_poly.pdbx_strand_id
1 'polypeptide(L)'
;MDGARTENPGEPINSSVEEENYRALVYDTALSTFLAVVVYVVVKVGLDRIRQWRARISVLIVGSGPVGLTAALVAVRSGKVLKLTVLDERYRTALLCRPQQIALDPRSVRFLLGLGVDFDNMEGCWHNDHFFTKIGVFQEYLLSILEQKKQKIDVKVHLGTKFSEDYLRRIPCGQWPRVIVVADGSCGDSCSVLGISSDYIVESCHAYGANATIERLDQRQVPTPEIKAHNLYFDLSAYGDVLKEPRSSSHTTAKPGFHLKIYGTFRNRYMALACTAADSKMLRFLRHTSNSSIMKNIFHQSFNAYKMDIEPRLSEVTLHRMQCSRKLFEVMLSQRRVNAAYIEGDNVAVTVEGEAARVLNFDTGCGVNLGMRGLEALGTFIYSTATAQDQNDVFDALAAKIQHSKQVAETFRQTGLPSTMFE
;
A
#
# COMPACT_ATOMS: atom_id res chain seq x y z
N MET A 1 60.19 -80.77 -51.84
CA MET A 1 58.89 -81.46 -51.68
C MET A 1 58.53 -81.37 -50.22
N ASP A 2 58.17 -80.18 -49.75
CA ASP A 2 56.84 -79.56 -49.87
C ASP A 2 55.79 -80.27 -49.00
N GLY A 3 55.14 -79.51 -48.14
CA GLY A 3 54.01 -79.99 -47.36
C GLY A 3 53.66 -79.08 -46.20
N ALA A 4 53.10 -77.92 -46.53
CA ALA A 4 52.70 -76.86 -45.61
C ALA A 4 51.70 -77.32 -44.52
N ARG A 5 51.90 -76.82 -43.29
CA ARG A 5 50.86 -76.74 -42.26
C ARG A 5 50.02 -75.49 -42.55
N THR A 6 48.76 -75.69 -42.92
CA THR A 6 47.73 -74.66 -42.91
C THR A 6 46.96 -74.70 -41.59
N GLU A 7 47.02 -73.59 -40.87
CA GLU A 7 46.11 -73.22 -39.79
C GLU A 7 44.67 -73.20 -40.29
N ASN A 8 43.73 -73.74 -39.50
CA ASN A 8 42.31 -73.46 -39.69
C ASN A 8 41.92 -72.25 -38.82
N PRO A 9 41.21 -71.25 -39.38
CA PRO A 9 40.73 -70.09 -38.67
C PRO A 9 39.43 -70.38 -37.92
N GLY A 10 39.10 -69.50 -36.97
CA GLY A 10 38.14 -69.71 -35.91
C GLY A 10 36.66 -69.89 -36.31
N GLU A 11 35.90 -70.42 -35.36
CA GLU A 11 34.45 -70.25 -35.27
C GLU A 11 34.13 -68.85 -34.72
N PRO A 12 33.19 -68.11 -35.35
CA PRO A 12 32.51 -67.03 -34.64
C PRO A 12 31.02 -66.98 -35.02
N ILE A 13 30.15 -67.82 -34.45
CA ILE A 13 28.70 -67.68 -34.64
C ILE A 13 27.95 -68.11 -33.36
N ASN A 14 27.93 -67.23 -32.36
CA ASN A 14 26.93 -67.25 -31.28
C ASN A 14 26.86 -65.92 -30.50
N SER A 15 27.85 -65.05 -30.67
CA SER A 15 27.89 -63.73 -30.00
C SER A 15 26.86 -62.72 -30.53
N SER A 16 26.46 -62.82 -31.81
CA SER A 16 25.57 -61.82 -32.43
C SER A 16 24.11 -61.92 -31.99
N VAL A 17 23.60 -63.14 -31.77
CA VAL A 17 22.22 -63.39 -31.35
C VAL A 17 22.03 -63.08 -29.86
N GLU A 18 23.05 -63.34 -29.04
CA GLU A 18 23.05 -62.93 -27.63
C GLU A 18 23.12 -61.41 -27.50
N GLU A 19 23.92 -60.71 -28.33
CA GLU A 19 23.97 -59.24 -28.35
C GLU A 19 22.63 -58.60 -28.79
N GLU A 20 21.94 -59.17 -29.79
CA GLU A 20 20.64 -58.67 -30.24
C GLU A 20 19.54 -58.85 -29.19
N ASN A 21 19.50 -60.00 -28.51
CA ASN A 21 18.56 -60.25 -27.41
C ASN A 21 18.87 -59.38 -26.19
N TYR A 22 20.14 -59.14 -25.88
CA TYR A 22 20.53 -58.22 -24.82
C TYR A 22 20.12 -56.78 -25.14
N ARG A 23 20.30 -56.34 -26.39
CA ARG A 23 19.85 -55.03 -26.84
C ARG A 23 18.33 -54.88 -26.75
N ALA A 24 17.56 -55.87 -27.20
CA ALA A 24 16.10 -55.85 -27.11
C ALA A 24 15.62 -55.75 -25.64
N LEU A 25 16.23 -56.52 -24.73
CA LEU A 25 15.91 -56.47 -23.30
C LEU A 25 16.26 -55.11 -22.66
N VAL A 26 17.39 -54.52 -23.04
CA VAL A 26 17.79 -53.17 -22.60
C VAL A 26 16.83 -52.11 -23.14
N TYR A 27 16.40 -52.21 -24.40
CA TYR A 27 15.40 -51.31 -24.98
C TYR A 27 14.05 -51.42 -24.29
N ASP A 28 13.55 -52.63 -24.00
CA ASP A 28 12.30 -52.84 -23.27
C ASP A 28 12.37 -52.34 -21.82
N THR A 29 13.51 -52.56 -21.16
CA THR A 29 13.73 -52.05 -19.80
C THR A 29 13.82 -50.52 -19.79
N ALA A 30 14.51 -49.93 -20.77
CA ALA A 30 14.60 -48.49 -20.93
C ALA A 30 13.25 -47.86 -21.26
N LEU A 31 12.47 -48.48 -22.16
CA LEU A 31 11.13 -48.04 -22.54
C LEU A 31 10.16 -48.13 -21.35
N SER A 32 10.19 -49.24 -20.61
CA SER A 32 9.38 -49.45 -19.41
C SER A 32 9.73 -48.44 -18.32
N THR A 33 11.02 -48.19 -18.09
CA THR A 33 11.49 -47.18 -17.13
C THR A 33 11.08 -45.77 -17.57
N PHE A 34 11.23 -45.44 -18.85
CA PHE A 34 10.80 -44.16 -19.40
C PHE A 34 9.28 -43.97 -19.23
N LEU A 35 8.49 -44.99 -19.57
CA LEU A 35 7.03 -44.95 -19.43
C LEU A 35 6.62 -44.80 -17.96
N ALA A 36 7.28 -45.52 -17.05
CA ALA A 36 7.05 -45.40 -15.61
C ALA A 36 7.38 -43.99 -15.08
N VAL A 37 8.48 -43.39 -15.53
CA VAL A 37 8.86 -42.01 -15.19
C VAL A 37 7.83 -41.02 -15.74
N VAL A 38 7.40 -41.17 -17.01
CA VAL A 38 6.39 -40.30 -17.61
C VAL A 38 5.07 -40.38 -16.86
N VAL A 39 4.59 -41.59 -16.55
CA VAL A 39 3.35 -41.80 -15.79
C VAL A 39 3.48 -41.20 -14.38
N TYR A 40 4.60 -41.44 -13.69
CA TYR A 40 4.85 -40.84 -12.38
C TYR A 40 4.83 -39.32 -12.42
N VAL A 41 5.50 -38.71 -13.41
CA VAL A 41 5.52 -37.24 -13.58
C VAL A 41 4.12 -36.72 -13.86
N VAL A 42 3.36 -37.33 -14.76
CA VAL A 42 1.98 -36.90 -15.09
C VAL A 42 1.06 -37.00 -13.87
N VAL A 43 1.14 -38.11 -13.12
CA VAL A 43 0.33 -38.31 -11.91
C VAL A 43 0.74 -37.32 -10.82
N LYS A 44 2.04 -37.14 -10.56
CA LYS A 44 2.54 -36.20 -9.56
C LYS A 44 2.12 -34.78 -9.88
N VAL A 45 2.38 -34.31 -11.10
CA VAL A 45 2.00 -32.97 -11.57
C VAL A 45 0.48 -32.79 -11.52
N GLY A 46 -0.29 -33.81 -11.89
CA GLY A 46 -1.76 -33.79 -11.79
C GLY A 46 -2.25 -33.64 -10.36
N LEU A 47 -1.73 -34.45 -9.43
CA LEU A 47 -2.08 -34.39 -8.01
C LEU A 47 -1.66 -33.06 -7.37
N ASP A 48 -0.47 -32.57 -7.68
CA ASP A 48 0.04 -31.30 -7.15
C ASP A 48 -0.80 -30.12 -7.66
N ARG A 49 -1.22 -30.14 -8.93
CA ARG A 49 -2.14 -29.14 -9.48
C ARG A 49 -3.51 -29.16 -8.78
N ILE A 50 -4.04 -30.34 -8.48
CA ILE A 50 -5.31 -30.47 -7.73
C ILE A 50 -5.15 -29.96 -6.30
N ARG A 51 -4.05 -30.31 -5.62
CA ARG A 51 -3.73 -29.84 -4.27
C ARG A 51 -3.63 -28.32 -4.22
N GLN A 52 -2.85 -27.72 -5.12
CA GLN A 52 -2.71 -26.27 -5.24
C GLN A 52 -4.05 -25.60 -5.57
N TRP A 53 -4.86 -26.19 -6.44
CA TRP A 53 -6.18 -25.65 -6.78
C TRP A 53 -7.10 -25.57 -5.55
N ARG A 54 -7.09 -26.61 -4.70
CA ARG A 54 -7.87 -26.69 -3.46
C ARG A 54 -7.25 -25.99 -2.26
N ALA A 55 -5.97 -25.65 -2.32
CA ALA A 55 -5.26 -25.05 -1.20
C ALA A 55 -5.92 -23.74 -0.76
N ARG A 56 -6.15 -23.63 0.55
CA ARG A 56 -6.67 -22.42 1.19
C ARG A 56 -5.99 -22.20 2.52
N ILE A 57 -5.80 -20.94 2.88
CA ILE A 57 -5.03 -20.54 4.06
C ILE A 57 -5.81 -19.64 5.00
N SER A 58 -5.32 -19.55 6.24
CA SER A 58 -5.73 -18.56 7.23
C SER A 58 -4.96 -17.26 7.03
N VAL A 59 -5.68 -16.14 7.05
CA VAL A 59 -5.10 -14.79 6.94
C VAL A 59 -5.51 -13.96 8.14
N LEU A 60 -4.55 -13.27 8.74
CA LEU A 60 -4.75 -12.30 9.81
C LEU A 60 -4.39 -10.90 9.30
N ILE A 61 -5.25 -9.93 9.56
CA ILE A 61 -5.02 -8.54 9.22
C ILE A 61 -5.08 -7.73 10.51
N VAL A 62 -4.02 -6.97 10.77
CA VAL A 62 -3.89 -6.13 11.95
C VAL A 62 -4.07 -4.68 11.53
N GLY A 63 -5.12 -4.03 12.03
CA GLY A 63 -5.59 -2.72 11.60
C GLY A 63 -6.82 -2.81 10.71
N SER A 64 -7.88 -2.08 11.10
CA SER A 64 -9.13 -1.88 10.36
C SER A 64 -9.23 -0.45 9.79
N GLY A 65 -8.08 0.19 9.53
CA GLY A 65 -7.98 1.40 8.71
C GLY A 65 -8.50 1.17 7.28
N PRO A 66 -8.59 2.23 6.44
CA PRO A 66 -8.98 2.10 5.03
C PRO A 66 -8.15 1.04 4.28
N VAL A 67 -6.84 1.02 4.51
CA VAL A 67 -5.92 0.07 3.88
C VAL A 67 -6.12 -1.35 4.44
N GLY A 68 -6.23 -1.51 5.76
CA GLY A 68 -6.44 -2.83 6.38
C GLY A 68 -7.76 -3.50 5.99
N LEU A 69 -8.87 -2.74 5.96
CA LEU A 69 -10.15 -3.26 5.49
C LEU A 69 -10.14 -3.56 3.99
N THR A 70 -9.40 -2.79 3.19
CA THR A 70 -9.22 -3.11 1.77
C THR A 70 -8.37 -4.37 1.59
N ALA A 71 -7.32 -4.55 2.38
CA ALA A 71 -6.53 -5.77 2.41
C ALA A 71 -7.40 -6.99 2.75
N ALA A 72 -8.38 -6.84 3.64
CA ALA A 72 -9.37 -7.87 3.96
C ALA A 72 -10.23 -8.25 2.76
N LEU A 73 -10.69 -7.26 1.98
CA LEU A 73 -11.43 -7.52 0.75
C LEU A 73 -10.57 -8.18 -0.33
N VAL A 74 -9.31 -7.77 -0.49
CA VAL A 74 -8.34 -8.43 -1.39
C VAL A 74 -8.15 -9.89 -0.98
N ALA A 75 -7.98 -10.15 0.32
CA ALA A 75 -7.83 -11.49 0.85
C ALA A 75 -9.05 -12.37 0.52
N VAL A 76 -10.27 -11.87 0.76
CA VAL A 76 -11.51 -12.57 0.38
C VAL A 76 -11.59 -12.82 -1.14
N ARG A 77 -11.23 -11.83 -1.96
CA ARG A 77 -11.28 -11.90 -3.43
C ARG A 77 -10.25 -12.85 -4.02
N SER A 78 -9.16 -13.16 -3.32
CA SER A 78 -8.12 -14.09 -3.79
C SER A 78 -8.64 -15.51 -4.05
N GLY A 79 -9.77 -15.90 -3.44
CA GLY A 79 -10.32 -17.25 -3.51
C GLY A 79 -9.50 -18.33 -2.77
N LYS A 80 -8.39 -17.94 -2.14
CA LYS A 80 -7.45 -18.83 -1.44
C LYS A 80 -7.51 -18.69 0.08
N VAL A 81 -8.47 -17.93 0.61
CA VAL A 81 -8.63 -17.72 2.05
C VAL A 81 -9.75 -18.59 2.57
N LEU A 82 -9.41 -19.46 3.53
CA LEU A 82 -10.38 -20.29 4.27
C LEU A 82 -10.96 -19.53 5.47
N LYS A 83 -10.08 -18.82 6.18
CA LYS A 83 -10.39 -18.08 7.40
C LYS A 83 -9.70 -16.72 7.34
N LEU A 84 -10.46 -15.66 7.58
CA LEU A 84 -9.96 -14.29 7.65
C LEU A 84 -10.25 -13.73 9.04
N THR A 85 -9.21 -13.24 9.72
CA THR A 85 -9.36 -12.51 10.98
C THR A 85 -8.88 -11.08 10.79
N VAL A 86 -9.68 -10.09 11.17
CA VAL A 86 -9.31 -8.68 11.17
C VAL A 86 -9.32 -8.19 12.63
N LEU A 87 -8.24 -7.59 13.06
CA LEU A 87 -8.08 -7.03 14.41
C LEU A 87 -7.93 -5.51 14.34
N ASP A 88 -8.49 -4.79 15.30
CA ASP A 88 -8.16 -3.39 15.53
C ASP A 88 -8.29 -3.07 17.02
N GLU A 89 -7.35 -2.30 17.56
CA GLU A 89 -7.38 -1.83 18.94
C GLU A 89 -8.56 -0.89 19.20
N ARG A 90 -9.04 -0.18 18.18
CA ARG A 90 -10.16 0.76 18.28
C ARG A 90 -11.48 0.01 18.26
N TYR A 91 -12.39 0.45 19.12
CA TYR A 91 -13.81 0.06 19.05
C TYR A 91 -14.48 0.68 17.83
N ARG A 92 -15.62 0.10 17.41
CA ARG A 92 -16.36 0.53 16.22
C ARG A 92 -16.68 2.03 16.21
N THR A 93 -17.12 2.59 17.33
CA THR A 93 -17.42 4.03 17.44
C THR A 93 -16.19 4.90 17.21
N ALA A 94 -15.05 4.57 17.81
CA ALA A 94 -13.78 5.28 17.61
C ALA A 94 -13.24 5.13 16.18
N LEU A 95 -13.53 4.02 15.51
CA LEU A 95 -13.17 3.79 14.12
C LEU A 95 -14.01 4.66 13.16
N LEU A 96 -15.34 4.70 13.36
CA LEU A 96 -16.29 5.30 12.42
C LEU A 96 -16.54 6.80 12.66
N CYS A 97 -16.45 7.29 13.90
CA CYS A 97 -16.75 8.71 14.22
C CYS A 97 -15.60 9.67 13.87
N ARG A 98 -14.78 9.33 12.87
CA ARG A 98 -13.62 10.09 12.45
C ARG A 98 -14.01 11.21 11.47
N PRO A 99 -13.62 12.47 11.72
CA PRO A 99 -14.01 13.62 10.89
C PRO A 99 -13.20 13.75 9.59
N GLN A 100 -12.10 13.00 9.46
CA GLN A 100 -11.20 13.14 8.32
C GLN A 100 -11.88 12.70 7.01
N GLN A 101 -11.69 13.47 5.95
CA GLN A 101 -12.04 13.07 4.59
C GLN A 101 -10.85 12.35 3.95
N ILE A 102 -11.15 11.40 3.08
CA ILE A 102 -10.19 10.79 2.16
C ILE A 102 -10.58 11.13 0.73
N ALA A 103 -9.58 11.26 -0.13
CA ALA A 103 -9.75 11.35 -1.57
C ALA A 103 -9.22 10.08 -2.22
N LEU A 104 -10.04 9.44 -3.05
CA LEU A 104 -9.66 8.26 -3.82
C LEU A 104 -9.39 8.67 -5.26
N ASP A 105 -8.16 8.44 -5.71
CA ASP A 105 -7.74 8.73 -7.08
C ASP A 105 -8.35 7.73 -8.09
N PRO A 106 -8.40 8.04 -9.40
CA PRO A 106 -9.02 7.15 -10.39
C PRO A 106 -8.44 5.73 -10.41
N ARG A 107 -7.15 5.58 -10.09
CA ARG A 107 -6.49 4.26 -9.99
C ARG A 107 -7.04 3.47 -8.80
N SER A 108 -7.14 4.10 -7.64
CA SER A 108 -7.67 3.49 -6.42
C SER A 108 -9.16 3.18 -6.55
N VAL A 109 -9.93 4.05 -7.21
CA VAL A 109 -11.33 3.78 -7.57
C VAL A 109 -11.45 2.53 -8.43
N ARG A 110 -10.67 2.42 -9.52
CA ARG A 110 -10.68 1.21 -10.39
C ARG A 110 -10.30 -0.06 -9.63
N PHE A 111 -9.28 0.02 -8.77
CA PHE A 111 -8.88 -1.09 -7.92
C PHE A 111 -10.01 -1.54 -6.99
N LEU A 112 -10.66 -0.59 -6.30
CA LEU A 112 -11.75 -0.85 -5.36
C LEU A 112 -13.03 -1.37 -6.07
N LEU A 113 -13.35 -0.85 -7.26
CA LEU A 113 -14.41 -1.42 -8.12
C LEU A 113 -14.12 -2.90 -8.44
N GLY A 114 -12.87 -3.24 -8.74
CA GLY A 114 -12.40 -4.62 -8.91
C GLY A 114 -12.56 -5.50 -7.67
N LEU A 115 -12.67 -4.90 -6.47
CA LEU A 115 -12.99 -5.58 -5.20
C LEU A 115 -14.49 -5.58 -4.87
N GLY A 116 -15.31 -4.95 -5.72
CA GLY A 116 -16.78 -4.84 -5.58
C GLY A 116 -17.22 -3.78 -4.59
N VAL A 117 -16.41 -2.74 -4.41
CA VAL A 117 -16.86 -1.51 -3.78
C VAL A 117 -17.77 -0.80 -4.76
N ASP A 118 -19.00 -0.52 -4.35
CA ASP A 118 -19.96 0.26 -5.10
C ASP A 118 -20.03 1.67 -4.51
N PHE A 119 -19.45 2.61 -5.25
CA PHE A 119 -19.35 4.01 -4.86
C PHE A 119 -20.68 4.76 -5.00
N ASP A 120 -21.63 4.26 -5.81
CA ASP A 120 -22.95 4.90 -5.98
C ASP A 120 -23.82 4.70 -4.73
N ASN A 121 -23.53 3.66 -3.96
CA ASN A 121 -24.17 3.35 -2.68
C ASN A 121 -23.39 3.86 -1.46
N MET A 122 -22.40 4.73 -1.66
CA MET A 122 -21.57 5.29 -0.59
C MET A 122 -21.80 6.80 -0.45
N GLU A 123 -21.98 7.29 0.78
CA GLU A 123 -22.04 8.74 1.01
C GLU A 123 -20.70 9.38 0.64
N GLY A 124 -20.73 10.30 -0.32
CA GLY A 124 -19.54 10.98 -0.82
C GLY A 124 -19.89 11.93 -1.95
N CYS A 125 -18.86 12.42 -2.63
CA CYS A 125 -19.04 13.23 -3.83
C CYS A 125 -17.97 12.89 -4.88
N TRP A 126 -18.34 13.10 -6.14
CA TRP A 126 -17.47 12.91 -7.30
C TRP A 126 -17.01 14.26 -7.85
N HIS A 127 -15.74 14.35 -8.22
CA HIS A 127 -15.20 15.46 -8.98
C HIS A 127 -13.93 15.03 -9.72
N ASN A 128 -13.83 15.31 -11.03
CA ASN A 128 -12.67 14.94 -11.86
C ASN A 128 -12.21 13.49 -11.68
N ASP A 129 -13.13 12.53 -11.76
CA ASP A 129 -12.91 11.09 -11.57
C ASP A 129 -12.36 10.67 -10.19
N HIS A 130 -12.28 11.61 -9.24
CA HIS A 130 -11.97 11.30 -7.84
C HIS A 130 -13.25 11.15 -7.04
N PHE A 131 -13.21 10.25 -6.07
CA PHE A 131 -14.28 10.08 -5.09
C PHE A 131 -13.83 10.57 -3.71
N PHE A 132 -14.64 11.43 -3.10
CA PHE A 132 -14.37 12.01 -1.80
C PHE A 132 -15.40 11.54 -0.78
N THR A 133 -14.92 11.06 0.36
CA THR A 133 -15.82 10.60 1.44
C THR A 133 -15.16 10.74 2.80
N LYS A 134 -15.96 10.70 3.87
CA LYS A 134 -15.44 10.60 5.22
C LYS A 134 -14.80 9.23 5.40
N ILE A 135 -13.66 9.20 6.08
CA ILE A 135 -12.94 7.95 6.37
C ILE A 135 -13.84 6.92 7.07
N GLY A 136 -14.67 7.38 8.02
CA GLY A 136 -15.60 6.52 8.74
C GLY A 136 -16.67 5.89 7.85
N VAL A 137 -17.23 6.65 6.90
CA VAL A 137 -18.21 6.13 5.93
C VAL A 137 -17.57 5.05 5.07
N PHE A 138 -16.37 5.31 4.55
CA PHE A 138 -15.63 4.33 3.77
C PHE A 138 -15.38 3.05 4.56
N GLN A 139 -14.88 3.16 5.79
CA GLN A 139 -14.60 2.01 6.66
C GLN A 139 -15.87 1.22 7.01
N GLU A 140 -16.97 1.91 7.34
CA GLU A 140 -18.27 1.27 7.60
C GLU A 140 -18.77 0.50 6.38
N TYR A 141 -18.65 1.09 5.20
CA TYR A 141 -19.03 0.44 3.95
C TYR A 141 -18.20 -0.83 3.69
N LEU A 142 -16.88 -0.78 3.84
CA LEU A 142 -16.04 -1.98 3.66
C LEU A 142 -16.35 -3.07 4.70
N LEU A 143 -16.64 -2.69 5.95
CA LEU A 143 -17.09 -3.62 6.98
C LEU A 143 -18.41 -4.31 6.58
N SER A 144 -19.36 -3.56 6.00
CA SER A 144 -20.62 -4.13 5.53
C SER A 144 -20.42 -5.16 4.41
N ILE A 145 -19.47 -4.93 3.49
CA ILE A 145 -19.10 -5.92 2.46
C ILE A 145 -18.51 -7.17 3.12
N LEU A 146 -17.59 -7.01 4.07
CA LEU A 146 -17.00 -8.15 4.78
C LEU A 146 -18.05 -8.97 5.55
N GLU A 147 -19.02 -8.30 6.17
CA GLU A 147 -20.15 -8.95 6.85
C GLU A 147 -21.01 -9.77 5.87
N GLN A 148 -21.29 -9.26 4.67
CA GLN A 148 -21.99 -10.03 3.63
C GLN A 148 -21.19 -11.26 3.17
N LYS A 149 -19.84 -11.18 3.16
CA LYS A 149 -18.97 -12.29 2.75
C LYS A 149 -18.84 -13.40 3.80
N LYS A 150 -19.27 -13.17 5.05
CA LYS A 150 -19.32 -14.20 6.12
C LYS A 150 -20.12 -15.45 5.73
N GLN A 151 -21.06 -15.32 4.80
CA GLN A 151 -21.85 -16.45 4.31
C GLN A 151 -21.02 -17.47 3.52
N LYS A 152 -19.85 -17.08 2.99
CA LYS A 152 -19.00 -17.92 2.11
C LYS A 152 -17.64 -18.27 2.72
N ILE A 153 -17.13 -17.46 3.64
CA ILE A 153 -15.80 -17.59 4.25
C ILE A 153 -15.93 -17.31 5.75
N ASP A 154 -15.16 -18.00 6.61
CA ASP A 154 -15.08 -17.69 8.05
C ASP A 154 -14.36 -16.34 8.24
N VAL A 155 -15.12 -15.25 8.26
CA VAL A 155 -14.63 -13.88 8.47
C VAL A 155 -14.94 -13.44 9.88
N LYS A 156 -13.90 -13.16 10.67
CA LYS A 156 -13.98 -12.65 12.04
C LYS A 156 -13.39 -11.25 12.11
N VAL A 157 -14.14 -10.30 12.67
CA VAL A 157 -13.69 -8.92 12.87
C VAL A 157 -13.74 -8.64 14.37
N HIS A 158 -12.58 -8.44 14.99
CA HIS A 158 -12.44 -8.14 16.42
C HIS A 158 -11.95 -6.70 16.59
N LEU A 159 -12.90 -5.80 16.80
CA LEU A 159 -12.64 -4.41 17.16
C LEU A 159 -12.49 -4.29 18.69
N GLY A 160 -11.64 -3.38 19.16
CA GLY A 160 -11.29 -3.29 20.58
C GLY A 160 -10.26 -4.32 21.04
N THR A 161 -9.58 -5.01 20.12
CA THR A 161 -8.60 -6.06 20.41
C THR A 161 -7.23 -5.64 19.91
N LYS A 162 -6.32 -5.37 20.84
CA LYS A 162 -4.92 -5.04 20.51
C LYS A 162 -4.17 -6.30 20.07
N PHE A 163 -3.39 -6.17 19.01
CA PHE A 163 -2.44 -7.21 18.62
C PHE A 163 -1.21 -7.13 19.54
N SER A 164 -0.96 -8.19 20.29
CA SER A 164 0.08 -8.27 21.31
C SER A 164 0.69 -9.68 21.38
N GLU A 165 1.81 -9.83 22.09
CA GLU A 165 2.38 -11.15 22.38
C GLU A 165 1.37 -12.07 23.08
N ASP A 166 0.61 -11.53 24.03
CA ASP A 166 -0.43 -12.30 24.73
C ASP A 166 -1.55 -12.77 23.80
N TYR A 167 -1.90 -11.96 22.80
CA TYR A 167 -2.85 -12.38 21.77
C TYR A 167 -2.29 -13.56 20.97
N LEU A 168 -1.02 -13.48 20.54
CA LEU A 168 -0.36 -14.55 19.78
C LEU A 168 -0.25 -15.85 20.59
N ARG A 169 0.12 -15.77 21.88
CA ARG A 169 0.21 -16.93 22.78
C ARG A 169 -1.13 -17.65 22.99
N ARG A 170 -2.26 -16.97 22.78
CA ARG A 170 -3.60 -17.57 22.88
C ARG A 170 -4.01 -18.33 21.62
N ILE A 171 -3.31 -18.16 20.51
CA ILE A 171 -3.60 -18.89 19.27
C ILE A 171 -3.04 -20.32 19.43
N PRO A 172 -3.90 -21.36 19.38
CA PRO A 172 -3.42 -22.73 19.50
C PRO A 172 -2.43 -23.08 18.38
N CYS A 173 -1.43 -23.91 18.69
CA CYS A 173 -0.51 -24.47 17.69
C CYS A 173 -1.32 -25.13 16.56
N GLY A 174 -0.98 -24.81 15.31
CA GLY A 174 -1.71 -25.27 14.11
C GLY A 174 -2.90 -24.40 13.68
N GLN A 175 -3.30 -23.39 14.46
CA GLN A 175 -4.29 -22.38 14.06
C GLN A 175 -3.69 -21.03 13.68
N TRP A 176 -2.36 -20.94 13.65
CA TRP A 176 -1.65 -19.74 13.23
C TRP A 176 -2.06 -19.32 11.81
N PRO A 177 -2.18 -18.01 11.55
CA PRO A 177 -2.37 -17.51 10.20
C PRO A 177 -1.15 -17.84 9.36
N ARG A 178 -1.35 -18.32 8.13
CA ARG A 178 -0.24 -18.50 7.17
C ARG A 178 0.26 -17.17 6.64
N VAL A 179 -0.62 -16.16 6.61
CA VAL A 179 -0.29 -14.79 6.20
C VAL A 179 -0.76 -13.80 7.26
N ILE A 180 0.13 -12.91 7.69
CA ILE A 180 -0.21 -11.74 8.51
C ILE A 180 0.03 -10.47 7.68
N VAL A 181 -1.00 -9.61 7.59
CA VAL A 181 -0.90 -8.28 6.99
C VAL A 181 -0.97 -7.24 8.10
N VAL A 182 0.10 -6.47 8.30
CA VAL A 182 0.16 -5.39 9.28
C VAL A 182 -0.18 -4.06 8.61
N ALA A 183 -1.29 -3.45 9.01
CA ALA A 183 -1.85 -2.22 8.46
C ALA A 183 -2.47 -1.33 9.55
N ASP A 184 -1.86 -1.32 10.74
CA ASP A 184 -2.28 -0.60 11.94
C ASP A 184 -1.84 0.88 11.96
N GLY A 185 -1.11 1.31 10.93
CA GLY A 185 -0.78 2.70 10.67
C GLY A 185 0.59 3.14 11.23
N SER A 186 0.88 4.43 11.11
CA SER A 186 2.18 5.01 11.48
C SER A 186 2.50 4.93 12.99
N CYS A 187 1.47 4.90 13.83
CA CYS A 187 1.59 4.75 15.29
C CYS A 187 1.37 3.31 15.78
N GLY A 188 1.40 2.34 14.87
CA GLY A 188 1.21 0.93 15.18
C GLY A 188 2.47 0.26 15.72
N ASP A 189 2.31 -0.57 16.75
CA ASP A 189 3.41 -1.32 17.39
C ASP A 189 3.46 -2.79 16.95
N SER A 190 2.56 -3.23 16.05
CA SER A 190 2.41 -4.65 15.70
C SER A 190 3.64 -5.24 15.02
N CYS A 191 4.40 -4.43 14.28
CA CYS A 191 5.68 -4.86 13.72
C CYS A 191 6.69 -5.27 14.79
N SER A 192 6.75 -4.52 15.90
CA SER A 192 7.66 -4.81 17.02
C SER A 192 7.30 -6.12 17.71
N VAL A 193 5.99 -6.40 17.86
CA VAL A 193 5.48 -7.69 18.38
C VAL A 193 5.94 -8.88 17.52
N LEU A 194 6.11 -8.67 16.22
CA LEU A 194 6.58 -9.69 15.27
C LEU A 194 8.11 -9.68 15.07
N GLY A 195 8.86 -8.88 15.85
CA GLY A 195 10.31 -8.75 15.71
C GLY A 195 10.76 -8.05 14.41
N ILE A 196 9.86 -7.36 13.72
CA ILE A 196 10.17 -6.62 12.50
C ILE A 196 10.73 -5.24 12.88
N SER A 197 11.91 -4.91 12.33
CA SER A 197 12.59 -3.64 12.60
C SER A 197 11.69 -2.42 12.36
N SER A 198 11.77 -1.45 13.28
CA SER A 198 11.15 -0.12 13.21
C SER A 198 11.93 0.87 12.34
N ASP A 199 12.99 0.44 11.65
CA ASP A 199 13.82 1.33 10.84
C ASP A 199 13.08 1.79 9.58
N TYR A 200 13.17 3.09 9.30
CA TYR A 200 12.68 3.70 8.08
C TYR A 200 13.83 4.29 7.27
N ILE A 201 13.77 4.10 5.95
CA ILE A 201 14.52 4.88 4.99
C ILE A 201 13.71 6.15 4.75
N VAL A 202 14.34 7.31 4.92
CA VAL A 202 13.69 8.61 4.78
C VAL A 202 14.30 9.33 3.58
N GLU A 203 13.47 9.65 2.60
CA GLU A 203 13.91 10.24 1.34
C GLU A 203 13.16 11.55 1.06
N SER A 204 13.88 12.53 0.54
CA SER A 204 13.31 13.83 0.17
C SER A 204 12.46 13.70 -1.09
N CYS A 205 11.33 14.41 -1.10
CA CYS A 205 10.53 14.64 -2.30
C CYS A 205 10.94 15.93 -3.03
N HIS A 206 12.06 16.56 -2.64
CA HIS A 206 12.58 17.81 -3.22
C HIS A 206 11.56 18.96 -3.26
N ALA A 207 10.73 19.01 -2.22
CA ALA A 207 9.70 20.01 -2.03
C ALA A 207 9.65 20.46 -0.57
N TYR A 208 9.13 21.67 -0.36
CA TYR A 208 8.85 22.20 0.97
C TYR A 208 7.37 22.44 1.12
N GLY A 209 6.83 22.14 2.29
CA GLY A 209 5.42 22.23 2.56
C GLY A 209 5.08 22.70 3.96
N ALA A 210 3.82 23.08 4.12
CA ALA A 210 3.17 23.32 5.39
C ALA A 210 1.71 22.86 5.33
N ASN A 211 1.18 22.43 6.46
CA ASN A 211 -0.21 22.01 6.61
C ASN A 211 -0.95 22.95 7.57
N ALA A 212 -2.25 23.08 7.34
CA ALA A 212 -3.16 23.72 8.29
C ALA A 212 -4.48 22.98 8.36
N THR A 213 -5.14 23.08 9.51
CA THR A 213 -6.46 22.51 9.78
C THR A 213 -7.34 23.54 10.44
N ILE A 214 -8.63 23.52 10.11
CA ILE A 214 -9.64 24.41 10.65
C ILE A 214 -10.88 23.59 10.96
N GLU A 215 -11.35 23.68 12.21
CA GLU A 215 -12.66 23.18 12.62
C GLU A 215 -13.69 24.32 12.72
N ARG A 216 -14.77 24.19 11.97
CA ARG A 216 -15.91 25.12 11.90
C ARG A 216 -17.17 24.45 12.44
N LEU A 217 -17.36 24.54 13.76
CA LEU A 217 -18.44 23.84 14.48
C LEU A 217 -19.86 24.17 14.00
N ASP A 218 -20.02 25.34 13.40
CA ASP A 218 -21.25 25.85 12.78
C ASP A 218 -21.56 25.20 11.43
N GLN A 219 -20.61 24.47 10.84
CA GLN A 219 -20.73 23.84 9.53
C GLN A 219 -21.03 22.34 9.65
N ARG A 220 -21.64 21.78 8.60
CA ARG A 220 -21.97 20.35 8.52
C ARG A 220 -20.77 19.49 8.12
N GLN A 221 -20.78 18.21 8.50
CA GLN A 221 -19.77 17.20 8.13
C GLN A 221 -20.07 16.60 6.74
N VAL A 222 -20.16 17.44 5.71
CA VAL A 222 -20.42 17.01 4.32
C VAL A 222 -19.10 16.98 3.55
N PRO A 223 -18.74 15.87 2.88
CA PRO A 223 -17.55 15.81 2.03
C PRO A 223 -17.59 16.86 0.92
N THR A 224 -16.43 17.46 0.62
CA THR A 224 -16.30 18.45 -0.45
C THR A 224 -15.22 18.05 -1.44
N PRO A 225 -15.38 18.40 -2.73
CA PRO A 225 -14.31 18.28 -3.70
C PRO A 225 -13.06 19.04 -3.25
N GLU A 226 -11.90 18.53 -3.66
CA GLU A 226 -10.65 19.21 -3.45
C GLU A 226 -10.55 20.46 -4.32
N ILE A 227 -9.98 21.52 -3.75
CA ILE A 227 -9.66 22.74 -4.48
C ILE A 227 -8.15 22.81 -4.62
N LYS A 228 -7.68 23.02 -5.84
CA LYS A 228 -6.27 23.26 -6.13
C LYS A 228 -6.10 24.67 -6.68
N ALA A 229 -5.08 25.36 -6.20
CA ALA A 229 -4.65 26.65 -6.72
C ALA A 229 -3.13 26.66 -6.88
N HIS A 230 -2.64 27.16 -8.00
CA HIS A 230 -1.24 27.07 -8.39
C HIS A 230 -0.66 28.46 -8.66
N ASN A 231 0.67 28.55 -8.65
CA ASN A 231 1.40 29.79 -8.91
C ASN A 231 1.01 30.93 -7.95
N LEU A 232 0.86 30.60 -6.67
CA LEU A 232 0.51 31.56 -5.62
C LEU A 232 1.74 32.35 -5.16
N TYR A 233 1.55 33.64 -4.95
CA TYR A 233 2.57 34.54 -4.41
C TYR A 233 2.03 35.25 -3.18
N PHE A 234 2.81 35.28 -2.11
CA PHE A 234 2.45 35.92 -0.86
C PHE A 234 3.27 37.19 -0.67
N ASP A 235 2.60 38.33 -0.48
CA ASP A 235 3.27 39.57 -0.12
C ASP A 235 3.58 39.56 1.38
N LEU A 236 4.84 39.33 1.72
CA LEU A 236 5.34 39.33 3.09
C LEU A 236 6.16 40.58 3.43
N SER A 237 6.03 41.65 2.64
CA SER A 237 6.79 42.90 2.84
C SER A 237 6.55 43.52 4.23
N ALA A 238 5.36 43.33 4.80
CA ALA A 238 5.03 43.75 6.16
C ALA A 238 5.85 43.05 7.26
N TYR A 239 6.52 41.93 6.95
CA TYR A 239 7.34 41.14 7.88
C TYR A 239 8.85 41.36 7.68
N GLY A 240 9.26 42.25 6.77
CA GLY A 240 10.65 42.68 6.61
C GLY A 240 11.01 43.18 5.21
N ASP A 241 11.88 44.19 5.12
CA ASP A 241 12.31 44.82 3.86
C ASP A 241 13.06 43.86 2.90
N VAL A 242 13.66 42.78 3.44
CA VAL A 242 14.39 41.76 2.66
C VAL A 242 13.46 40.93 1.75
N LEU A 243 12.15 40.98 2.00
CA LEU A 243 11.10 40.25 1.28
C LEU A 243 10.39 41.11 0.21
N LYS A 244 10.82 42.37 0.00
CA LYS A 244 10.39 43.16 -1.16
C LYS A 244 10.95 42.54 -2.43
N GLU A 245 10.16 41.72 -3.12
CA GLU A 245 10.47 41.37 -4.50
C GLU A 245 10.18 42.59 -5.41
N PRO A 246 11.16 43.05 -6.23
CA PRO A 246 10.89 44.10 -7.18
C PRO A 246 9.85 43.60 -8.20
N ARG A 247 8.74 44.33 -8.33
CA ARG A 247 7.67 44.08 -9.32
C ARG A 247 8.12 44.29 -10.79
N SER A 248 9.43 44.39 -11.04
CA SER A 248 10.01 44.69 -12.34
C SER A 248 11.12 43.70 -12.70
N SER A 249 10.75 42.56 -13.28
CA SER A 249 11.61 41.90 -14.26
C SER A 249 10.72 41.16 -15.25
N SER A 250 10.60 41.76 -16.43
CA SER A 250 10.01 41.25 -17.66
C SER A 250 10.79 40.05 -18.24
N HIS A 251 11.04 39.03 -17.41
CA HIS A 251 11.61 37.77 -17.86
C HIS A 251 10.60 36.65 -17.59
N THR A 252 10.01 36.18 -18.69
CA THR A 252 9.24 34.95 -18.86
C THR A 252 10.11 33.72 -18.62
N THR A 253 10.56 33.53 -17.40
CA THR A 253 10.96 32.22 -16.86
C THR A 253 10.07 31.95 -15.67
N ALA A 254 9.27 30.89 -15.76
CA ALA A 254 8.25 30.52 -14.78
C ALA A 254 8.85 30.48 -13.36
N LYS A 255 8.65 31.55 -12.58
CA LYS A 255 9.03 31.57 -11.17
C LYS A 255 8.11 30.57 -10.45
N PRO A 256 8.63 29.50 -9.83
CA PRO A 256 7.78 28.53 -9.16
C PRO A 256 7.11 29.21 -7.96
N GLY A 257 5.79 29.40 -8.07
CA GLY A 257 4.96 29.88 -6.98
C GLY A 257 4.62 28.77 -5.99
N PHE A 258 3.85 29.10 -4.97
CA PHE A 258 3.27 28.09 -4.10
C PHE A 258 2.06 27.42 -4.77
N HIS A 259 1.81 26.18 -4.38
CA HIS A 259 0.65 25.39 -4.75
C HIS A 259 -0.14 25.09 -3.49
N LEU A 260 -1.43 25.42 -3.51
CA LEU A 260 -2.36 25.20 -2.42
C LEU A 260 -3.31 24.10 -2.81
N LYS A 261 -3.59 23.23 -1.85
CA LYS A 261 -4.68 22.29 -1.89
C LYS A 261 -5.57 22.49 -0.67
N ILE A 262 -6.87 22.66 -0.87
CA ILE A 262 -7.88 22.71 0.20
C ILE A 262 -8.79 21.48 0.08
N TYR A 263 -8.94 20.73 1.16
CA TYR A 263 -9.71 19.48 1.17
C TYR A 263 -10.40 19.28 2.52
N GLY A 264 -11.22 18.23 2.65
CA GLY A 264 -11.98 17.95 3.87
C GLY A 264 -13.47 18.23 3.74
N THR A 265 -14.17 18.20 4.86
CA THR A 265 -15.60 18.50 4.93
C THR A 265 -15.85 19.98 5.16
N PHE A 266 -17.09 20.48 4.99
CA PHE A 266 -17.39 21.86 5.40
C PHE A 266 -17.06 22.12 6.87
N ARG A 267 -17.23 21.15 7.78
CA ARG A 267 -16.81 21.32 9.17
C ARG A 267 -15.30 21.29 9.37
N ASN A 268 -14.61 20.34 8.75
CA ASN A 268 -13.18 20.11 8.97
C ASN A 268 -12.42 20.34 7.66
N ARG A 269 -11.84 21.54 7.51
CA ARG A 269 -11.03 21.90 6.34
C ARG A 269 -9.56 21.72 6.64
N TYR A 270 -8.87 21.16 5.66
CA TYR A 270 -7.44 20.93 5.67
C TYR A 270 -6.84 21.69 4.48
N MET A 271 -5.65 22.23 4.69
CA MET A 271 -4.90 22.94 3.67
C MET A 271 -3.49 22.40 3.62
N ALA A 272 -3.02 22.14 2.42
CA ALA A 272 -1.65 21.77 2.13
C ALA A 272 -1.07 22.84 1.21
N LEU A 273 -0.03 23.52 1.68
CA LEU A 273 0.71 24.50 0.90
C LEU A 273 2.08 23.90 0.59
N ALA A 274 2.45 23.83 -0.68
CA ALA A 274 3.73 23.29 -1.11
C ALA A 274 4.40 24.18 -2.15
N CYS A 275 5.72 24.11 -2.24
CA CYS A 275 6.48 24.65 -3.35
C CYS A 275 7.62 23.69 -3.69
N THR A 276 8.09 23.74 -4.93
CA THR A 276 9.30 23.03 -5.33
C THR A 276 10.52 23.62 -4.60
N ALA A 277 11.62 22.88 -4.54
CA ALA A 277 12.88 23.31 -3.90
C ALA A 277 13.61 24.44 -4.67
N ALA A 278 12.89 25.49 -5.05
CA ALA A 278 13.45 26.68 -5.68
C ALA A 278 13.99 27.64 -4.64
N ASP A 279 15.20 28.12 -4.87
CA ASP A 279 15.95 28.90 -3.88
C ASP A 279 15.53 30.38 -3.82
N SER A 280 14.28 30.62 -3.40
CA SER A 280 13.74 31.98 -3.23
C SER A 280 14.00 32.55 -1.84
N LYS A 281 14.20 33.87 -1.75
CA LYS A 281 14.36 34.57 -0.46
C LYS A 281 13.17 34.31 0.47
N MET A 282 11.96 34.28 -0.09
CA MET A 282 10.72 33.97 0.62
C MET A 282 10.73 32.53 1.17
N LEU A 283 11.15 31.54 0.38
CA LEU A 283 11.26 30.16 0.85
C LEU A 283 12.24 30.05 2.02
N ARG A 284 13.44 30.64 1.90
CA ARG A 284 14.43 30.64 2.99
C ARG A 284 13.85 31.29 4.25
N PHE A 285 13.19 32.44 4.11
CA PHE A 285 12.55 33.11 5.23
C PHE A 285 11.50 32.23 5.90
N LEU A 286 10.59 31.62 5.16
CA LEU A 286 9.53 30.76 5.72
C LEU A 286 10.04 29.43 6.28
N ARG A 287 11.25 28.98 5.90
CA ARG A 287 11.93 27.82 6.48
C ARG A 287 12.64 28.14 7.80
N HIS A 288 13.26 29.32 7.90
CA HIS A 288 14.06 29.70 9.07
C HIS A 288 13.26 30.44 10.13
N THR A 289 12.26 31.22 9.72
CA THR A 289 11.40 31.99 10.63
C THR A 289 10.25 31.11 11.13
N SER A 290 10.38 30.59 12.35
CA SER A 290 9.30 29.86 13.02
C SER A 290 8.28 30.82 13.62
N ASN A 291 7.41 31.39 12.79
CA ASN A 291 6.35 32.27 13.25
C ASN A 291 4.96 31.77 12.81
N SER A 292 4.20 31.27 13.79
CA SER A 292 2.85 30.78 13.55
C SER A 292 1.88 31.85 13.07
N SER A 293 2.08 33.14 13.40
CA SER A 293 1.18 34.20 12.94
C SER A 293 1.30 34.43 11.43
N ILE A 294 2.52 34.39 10.90
CA ILE A 294 2.78 34.50 9.45
C ILE A 294 2.12 33.34 8.71
N MET A 295 2.35 32.11 9.17
CA MET A 295 1.75 30.92 8.56
C MET A 295 0.23 30.93 8.65
N LYS A 296 -0.34 31.30 9.82
CA LYS A 296 -1.80 31.44 10.00
C LYS A 296 -2.38 32.48 9.04
N ASN A 297 -1.71 33.63 8.87
CA ASN A 297 -2.16 34.66 7.94
C ASN A 297 -2.11 34.17 6.49
N ILE A 298 -1.04 33.49 6.07
CA ILE A 298 -0.94 32.88 4.75
C ILE A 298 -2.11 31.92 4.50
N PHE A 299 -2.37 31.00 5.44
CA PHE A 299 -3.47 30.04 5.31
C PHE A 299 -4.86 30.69 5.38
N HIS A 300 -5.04 31.72 6.21
CA HIS A 300 -6.31 32.47 6.30
C HIS A 300 -6.62 33.20 5.00
N GLN A 301 -5.65 33.93 4.46
CA GLN A 301 -5.78 34.63 3.18
C GLN A 301 -6.01 33.63 2.04
N SER A 302 -5.24 32.55 2.01
CA SER A 302 -5.37 31.47 1.02
C SER A 302 -6.78 30.85 1.05
N PHE A 303 -7.27 30.50 2.24
CA PHE A 303 -8.62 29.96 2.38
C PHE A 303 -9.67 30.96 1.89
N ASN A 304 -9.61 32.21 2.34
CA ASN A 304 -10.62 33.21 2.00
C ASN A 304 -10.61 33.62 0.53
N ALA A 305 -9.49 33.44 -0.17
CA ALA A 305 -9.36 33.68 -1.60
C ALA A 305 -9.86 32.49 -2.45
N TYR A 306 -9.61 31.25 -2.02
CA TYR A 306 -9.82 30.06 -2.84
C TYR A 306 -10.89 29.08 -2.33
N LYS A 307 -11.55 29.35 -1.20
CA LYS A 307 -12.69 28.55 -0.71
C LYS A 307 -13.79 28.44 -1.78
N MET A 308 -14.69 27.47 -1.62
CA MET A 308 -15.89 27.44 -2.46
C MET A 308 -16.77 28.67 -2.19
N ASP A 309 -17.55 29.08 -3.18
CA ASP A 309 -18.44 30.25 -3.06
C ASP A 309 -19.44 30.11 -1.91
N ILE A 310 -19.98 28.90 -1.73
CA ILE A 310 -20.93 28.54 -0.67
C ILE A 310 -20.32 28.53 0.73
N GLU A 311 -18.99 28.49 0.87
CA GLU A 311 -18.34 28.49 2.17
C GLU A 311 -18.28 29.90 2.75
N PRO A 312 -18.57 30.12 4.05
CA PRO A 312 -18.36 31.43 4.65
C PRO A 312 -16.86 31.77 4.73
N ARG A 313 -16.54 33.06 4.71
CA ARG A 313 -15.18 33.53 5.00
C ARG A 313 -14.83 33.23 6.45
N LEU A 314 -13.56 32.95 6.71
CA LEU A 314 -13.06 32.76 8.07
C LEU A 314 -13.01 34.10 8.80
N SER A 315 -13.73 34.17 9.91
CA SER A 315 -13.63 35.28 10.86
C SER A 315 -12.32 35.25 11.63
N GLU A 316 -11.95 36.36 12.27
CA GLU A 316 -10.82 36.41 13.21
C GLU A 316 -11.01 35.45 14.41
N VAL A 317 -12.25 35.22 14.85
CA VAL A 317 -12.56 34.26 15.92
C VAL A 317 -12.22 32.83 15.49
N THR A 318 -12.52 32.48 14.24
CA THR A 318 -12.20 31.16 13.67
C THR A 318 -10.69 30.99 13.44
N LEU A 319 -9.96 32.08 13.23
CA LEU A 319 -8.49 32.08 13.05
C LEU A 319 -7.76 31.55 14.29
N HIS A 320 -8.28 31.81 15.50
CA HIS A 320 -7.71 31.28 16.74
C HIS A 320 -7.76 29.74 16.81
N ARG A 321 -8.76 29.14 16.16
CA ARG A 321 -8.94 27.68 16.10
C ARG A 321 -8.14 27.00 14.98
N MET A 322 -7.54 27.78 14.08
CA MET A 322 -6.67 27.24 13.05
C MET A 322 -5.38 26.69 13.68
N GLN A 323 -5.10 25.41 13.42
CA GLN A 323 -3.81 24.80 13.70
C GLN A 323 -3.01 24.76 12.41
N CYS A 324 -1.75 25.15 12.44
CA CYS A 324 -0.90 25.11 11.26
C CYS A 324 0.56 24.85 11.61
N SER A 325 1.33 24.42 10.62
CA SER A 325 2.78 24.35 10.70
C SER A 325 3.34 25.73 11.06
N ARG A 326 4.39 25.76 11.90
CA ARG A 326 5.04 27.02 12.33
C ARG A 326 6.01 27.60 11.31
N LYS A 327 6.43 26.78 10.35
CA LYS A 327 7.37 27.06 9.27
C LYS A 327 7.16 26.05 8.14
N LEU A 328 7.75 26.31 6.99
CA LEU A 328 7.89 25.31 5.94
C LEU A 328 8.86 24.22 6.39
N PHE A 329 8.51 22.98 6.11
CA PHE A 329 9.34 21.80 6.34
C PHE A 329 9.58 21.05 5.04
N GLU A 330 10.66 20.29 4.98
CA GLU A 330 10.95 19.45 3.82
C GLU A 330 9.96 18.29 3.76
N VAL A 331 9.36 18.09 2.59
CA VAL A 331 8.45 16.98 2.35
C VAL A 331 9.28 15.71 2.15
N MET A 332 9.10 14.77 3.07
CA MET A 332 9.85 13.51 3.13
C MET A 332 8.89 12.32 3.06
N LEU A 333 9.27 11.33 2.27
CA LEU A 333 8.66 10.01 2.27
C LEU A 333 9.49 9.07 3.16
N SER A 334 8.86 8.54 4.20
CA SER A 334 9.44 7.49 5.04
C SER A 334 8.91 6.14 4.58
N GLN A 335 9.81 5.21 4.24
CA GLN A 335 9.47 3.83 3.91
C GLN A 335 10.16 2.85 4.85
N ARG A 336 9.44 1.86 5.36
CA ARG A 336 10.00 0.87 6.28
C ARG A 336 11.05 0.04 5.57
N ARG A 337 12.21 -0.15 6.19
CA ARG A 337 13.33 -0.91 5.62
C ARG A 337 13.00 -2.39 5.45
N VAL A 338 12.28 -2.96 6.42
CA VAL A 338 11.78 -4.34 6.40
C VAL A 338 10.25 -4.30 6.38
N ASN A 339 9.67 -4.57 5.22
CA ASN A 339 8.22 -4.51 4.96
C ASN A 339 7.60 -5.89 4.71
N ALA A 340 8.40 -6.95 4.72
CA ALA A 340 7.95 -8.32 4.68
C ALA A 340 8.97 -9.20 5.42
N ALA A 341 8.48 -10.28 6.04
CA ALA A 341 9.28 -11.20 6.83
C ALA A 341 8.68 -12.61 6.78
N TYR A 342 9.47 -13.60 7.15
CA TYR A 342 9.02 -14.98 7.32
C TYR A 342 9.38 -15.46 8.72
N ILE A 343 8.42 -16.05 9.43
CA ILE A 343 8.61 -16.64 10.75
C ILE A 343 8.71 -18.15 10.56
N GLU A 344 9.93 -18.69 10.63
CA GLU A 344 10.22 -20.08 10.27
C GLU A 344 9.50 -21.09 11.17
N GLY A 345 9.51 -20.87 12.49
CA GLY A 345 8.93 -21.80 13.47
C GLY A 345 7.42 -22.01 13.28
N ASP A 346 6.71 -20.96 12.86
CA ASP A 346 5.26 -20.98 12.68
C ASP A 346 4.85 -21.07 11.20
N ASN A 347 5.83 -21.01 10.28
CA ASN A 347 5.64 -20.96 8.82
C ASN A 347 4.59 -19.91 8.41
N VAL A 348 4.91 -18.66 8.78
CA VAL A 348 4.05 -17.48 8.60
C VAL A 348 4.76 -16.46 7.74
N ALA A 349 4.12 -16.05 6.65
CA ALA A 349 4.56 -14.94 5.85
C ALA A 349 3.91 -13.64 6.36
N VAL A 350 4.72 -12.62 6.64
CA VAL A 350 4.26 -11.32 7.13
C VAL A 350 4.52 -10.26 6.07
N THR A 351 3.56 -9.36 5.86
CA THR A 351 3.75 -8.15 5.04
C THR A 351 3.16 -6.93 5.73
N VAL A 352 3.80 -5.78 5.57
CA VAL A 352 3.42 -4.50 6.17
C VAL A 352 2.88 -3.60 5.07
N GLU A 353 1.74 -2.95 5.30
CA GLU A 353 1.03 -2.12 4.32
C GLU A 353 0.50 -0.81 4.88
N GLY A 354 0.13 0.09 3.95
CA GLY A 354 -0.40 1.41 4.30
C GLY A 354 0.63 2.27 5.03
N GLU A 355 0.15 3.06 5.99
CA GLU A 355 1.00 3.94 6.80
C GLU A 355 1.96 3.18 7.72
N ALA A 356 1.74 1.88 8.00
CA ALA A 356 2.74 1.10 8.74
C ALA A 356 3.99 0.80 7.88
N ALA A 357 3.83 0.83 6.55
CA ALA A 357 4.89 0.56 5.58
C ALA A 357 5.50 1.83 5.00
N ARG A 358 4.67 2.84 4.70
CA ARG A 358 5.10 4.06 4.02
C ARG A 358 4.24 5.25 4.40
N VAL A 359 4.88 6.35 4.81
CA VAL A 359 4.24 7.55 5.35
C VAL A 359 4.84 8.78 4.70
N LEU A 360 3.99 9.68 4.23
CA LEU A 360 4.38 11.02 3.82
C LEU A 360 4.19 11.97 5.00
N ASN A 361 5.22 12.75 5.36
CA ASN A 361 5.13 13.72 6.46
C ASN A 361 4.30 14.99 6.12
N PHE A 362 3.60 14.97 4.98
CA PHE A 362 2.87 16.09 4.39
C PHE A 362 1.48 15.62 3.99
N ASP A 363 0.45 16.13 4.68
CA ASP A 363 -0.92 15.65 4.47
C ASP A 363 -1.55 16.32 3.25
N THR A 364 -1.91 15.51 2.26
CA THR A 364 -2.54 15.94 1.01
C THR A 364 -3.99 15.47 0.89
N GLY A 365 -4.53 14.75 1.88
CA GLY A 365 -5.83 14.06 1.77
C GLY A 365 -5.82 12.79 0.89
N CYS A 366 -4.69 12.52 0.22
CA CYS A 366 -4.51 11.39 -0.71
C CYS A 366 -3.65 10.25 -0.15
N GLY A 367 -3.26 10.29 1.14
CA GLY A 367 -2.36 9.30 1.73
C GLY A 367 -2.85 7.85 1.61
N VAL A 368 -4.17 7.65 1.65
CA VAL A 368 -4.79 6.33 1.48
C VAL A 368 -4.47 5.71 0.12
N ASN A 369 -4.38 6.49 -0.96
CA ASN A 369 -4.09 5.98 -2.31
C ASN A 369 -2.71 5.31 -2.37
N LEU A 370 -1.71 5.87 -1.68
CA LEU A 370 -0.37 5.26 -1.59
C LEU A 370 -0.42 3.90 -0.88
N GLY A 371 -1.29 3.77 0.13
CA GLY A 371 -1.59 2.50 0.78
C GLY A 371 -2.28 1.51 -0.16
N MET A 372 -3.31 1.94 -0.90
CA MET A 372 -4.03 1.10 -1.86
C MET A 372 -3.12 0.53 -2.95
N ARG A 373 -2.20 1.36 -3.48
CA ARG A 373 -1.20 0.90 -4.45
C ARG A 373 -0.38 -0.27 -3.92
N GLY A 374 -0.03 -0.28 -2.64
CA GLY A 374 0.68 -1.40 -2.00
C GLY A 374 -0.08 -2.73 -2.04
N LEU A 375 -1.41 -2.66 -1.99
CA LEU A 375 -2.31 -3.82 -1.97
C LEU A 375 -2.53 -4.46 -3.35
N GLU A 376 -2.15 -3.80 -4.44
CA GLU A 376 -2.35 -4.32 -5.80
C GLU A 376 -1.67 -5.69 -6.01
N ALA A 377 -0.53 -5.93 -5.38
CA ALA A 377 0.17 -7.22 -5.40
C ALA A 377 -0.26 -8.20 -4.28
N LEU A 378 -1.11 -7.77 -3.33
CA LEU A 378 -1.45 -8.58 -2.15
C LEU A 378 -2.25 -9.84 -2.53
N GLY A 379 -3.15 -9.75 -3.52
CA GLY A 379 -3.93 -10.90 -3.97
C GLY A 379 -3.05 -12.01 -4.54
N THR A 380 -2.08 -11.64 -5.39
CA THR A 380 -1.08 -12.57 -5.94
C THR A 380 -0.19 -13.15 -4.85
N PHE A 381 0.25 -12.33 -3.89
CA PHE A 381 1.04 -12.81 -2.76
C PHE A 381 0.29 -13.87 -1.95
N ILE A 382 -0.96 -13.60 -1.54
CA ILE A 382 -1.79 -14.57 -0.81
C ILE A 382 -1.99 -15.84 -1.63
N TYR A 383 -2.21 -15.71 -2.94
CA TYR A 383 -2.36 -16.85 -3.83
C TYR A 383 -1.09 -17.71 -3.86
N SER A 384 0.06 -17.10 -4.13
CA SER A 384 1.35 -17.80 -4.22
C SER A 384 1.71 -18.48 -2.90
N THR A 385 1.54 -17.80 -1.77
CA THR A 385 1.77 -18.40 -0.44
C THR A 385 0.81 -19.55 -0.15
N ALA A 386 -0.45 -19.47 -0.61
CA ALA A 386 -1.39 -20.57 -0.44
C ALA A 386 -1.05 -21.80 -1.28
N THR A 387 -0.44 -21.61 -2.46
CA THR A 387 -0.08 -22.69 -3.39
C THR A 387 1.37 -23.16 -3.28
N ALA A 388 2.15 -22.55 -2.39
CA ALA A 388 3.55 -22.88 -2.14
C ALA A 388 3.68 -24.35 -1.71
N GLN A 389 4.59 -25.07 -2.38
CA GLN A 389 4.91 -26.47 -2.09
C GLN A 389 6.00 -26.57 -1.02
N ASP A 390 6.93 -25.62 -1.03
CA ASP A 390 8.03 -25.54 -0.08
C ASP A 390 8.25 -24.11 0.44
N GLN A 391 9.29 -23.92 1.24
CA GLN A 391 9.64 -22.61 1.80
C GLN A 391 10.22 -21.66 0.74
N ASN A 392 10.86 -22.17 -0.32
CA ASN A 392 11.43 -21.35 -1.38
C ASN A 392 10.32 -20.64 -2.16
N ASP A 393 9.21 -21.33 -2.45
CA ASP A 393 8.03 -20.73 -3.07
C ASP A 393 7.48 -19.55 -2.24
N VAL A 394 7.51 -19.66 -0.91
CA VAL A 394 7.10 -18.57 0.00
C VAL A 394 8.09 -17.42 -0.06
N PHE A 395 9.39 -17.71 -0.10
CA PHE A 395 10.42 -16.68 -0.26
C PHE A 395 10.33 -15.95 -1.59
N ASP A 396 9.99 -16.65 -2.69
CA ASP A 396 9.75 -16.02 -3.98
C ASP A 396 8.53 -15.08 -3.94
N ALA A 397 7.45 -15.51 -3.29
CA ALA A 397 6.28 -14.66 -3.07
C ALA A 397 6.62 -13.41 -2.23
N LEU A 398 7.42 -13.57 -1.17
CA LEU A 398 7.91 -12.46 -0.34
C LEU A 398 8.83 -11.52 -1.13
N ALA A 399 9.75 -12.05 -1.93
CA ALA A 399 10.66 -11.27 -2.76
C ALA A 399 9.90 -10.41 -3.77
N ALA A 400 8.91 -10.99 -4.45
CA ALA A 400 8.02 -10.26 -5.35
C ALA A 400 7.24 -9.14 -4.62
N LYS A 401 6.76 -9.42 -3.40
CA LYS A 401 6.05 -8.44 -2.57
C LYS A 401 6.98 -7.28 -2.15
N ILE A 402 8.20 -7.57 -1.76
CA ILE A 402 9.23 -6.58 -1.38
C ILE A 402 9.55 -5.69 -2.59
N GLN A 403 9.79 -6.30 -3.75
CA GLN A 403 10.10 -5.58 -4.99
C GLN A 403 8.96 -4.62 -5.37
N HIS A 404 7.71 -5.12 -5.38
CA HIS A 404 6.55 -4.29 -5.65
C HIS A 404 6.44 -3.11 -4.66
N SER A 405 6.65 -3.36 -3.37
CA SER A 405 6.62 -2.28 -2.37
C SER A 405 7.67 -1.19 -2.64
N LYS A 406 8.89 -1.57 -3.05
CA LYS A 406 9.95 -0.61 -3.40
C LYS A 406 9.53 0.22 -4.60
N GLN A 407 9.00 -0.44 -5.64
CA GLN A 407 8.50 0.24 -6.85
C GLN A 407 7.41 1.25 -6.53
N VAL A 408 6.49 0.94 -5.60
CA VAL A 408 5.43 1.88 -5.16
C VAL A 408 6.03 3.14 -4.54
N ALA A 409 7.04 3.00 -3.66
CA ALA A 409 7.71 4.13 -3.04
C ALA A 409 8.51 4.96 -4.06
N GLU A 410 9.26 4.31 -4.94
CA GLU A 410 10.04 4.96 -6.00
C GLU A 410 9.14 5.74 -6.97
N THR A 411 8.05 5.12 -7.42
CA THR A 411 7.06 5.76 -8.30
C THR A 411 6.44 6.98 -7.63
N PHE A 412 6.10 6.87 -6.34
CA PHE A 412 5.55 7.99 -5.58
C PHE A 412 6.55 9.14 -5.46
N ARG A 413 7.83 8.85 -5.22
CA ARG A 413 8.87 9.89 -5.16
C ARG A 413 9.03 10.61 -6.49
N GLN A 414 8.98 9.89 -7.61
CA GLN A 414 9.16 10.46 -8.94
C GLN A 414 7.96 11.31 -9.40
N THR A 415 6.73 10.84 -9.16
CA THR A 415 5.53 11.42 -9.78
C THR A 415 4.35 11.60 -8.83
N GLY A 416 4.39 11.01 -7.64
CA GLY A 416 3.29 11.02 -6.68
C GLY A 416 3.01 12.40 -6.08
N LEU A 417 4.02 13.06 -5.52
CA LEU A 417 3.84 14.42 -4.99
C LEU A 417 3.48 15.43 -6.09
N PRO A 418 4.15 15.45 -7.27
CA PRO A 418 3.76 16.29 -8.39
C PRO A 418 2.29 16.14 -8.81
N SER A 419 1.84 14.91 -9.10
CA SER A 419 0.44 14.67 -9.51
C SER A 419 -0.58 15.04 -8.42
N THR A 420 -0.20 14.95 -7.15
CA THR A 420 -1.12 15.25 -6.04
C THR A 420 -1.22 16.75 -5.75
N MET A 421 -0.14 17.51 -5.95
CA MET A 421 -0.01 18.90 -5.47
C MET A 421 0.32 19.94 -6.53
N PHE A 422 1.07 19.60 -7.57
CA PHE A 422 1.62 20.56 -8.54
C PHE A 422 0.89 20.57 -9.88
N GLU A 423 0.18 19.48 -10.18
CA GLU A 423 -0.79 19.31 -11.27
C GLU A 423 -2.22 19.36 -10.73
#